data_AF-A0A8T6NS29-F1
#
_entry.id   AF-A0A8T6NS29-F1
#
_cell.length_a   1.000
_cell.length_b   1.000
_cell.length_c   1.000
_cell.angle_alpha   90.00
_cell.angle_beta   90.00
_cell.angle_gamma   90.00
#
_symmetry.space_group_name_H-M   'P 1'
#
loop_
_entity.id
_entity.type
_entity.pdbx_description
1 polymer ?
#
loop_
_entity_poly.entity_id
_entity_poly.type
_entity_poly.pdbx_seq_one_letter_code
_entity_poly.pdbx_strand_id
1 'polypeptide(L)'
;MNTSSFDVVIVGAGAAGVGCGVVLRDLDVERFTLLDQHAVGASFQRWPEELRLLTPSFPSNAFGVLDLNAFGLSASRAFSLRCA
;
A
#
# COMPACT_ATOMS: atom_id res chain seq x y z
N MET A 1 -32.17 -2.70 -4.52
CA MET A 1 -30.78 -2.32 -4.20
C MET A 1 -29.99 -3.61 -4.08
N ASN A 2 -28.98 -3.82 -4.92
CA ASN A 2 -28.17 -5.03 -4.88
C ASN A 2 -27.16 -4.87 -3.74
N THR A 3 -27.39 -5.53 -2.60
CA THR A 3 -26.50 -5.43 -1.45
C THR A 3 -25.30 -6.34 -1.70
N SER A 4 -24.30 -5.84 -2.43
CA SER A 4 -23.02 -6.52 -2.54
C SER A 4 -22.42 -6.60 -1.14
N SER A 5 -22.52 -7.78 -0.52
CA SER A 5 -21.94 -8.03 0.80
C SER A 5 -20.43 -8.17 0.63
N PHE A 6 -19.66 -7.45 1.45
CA PHE A 6 -18.24 -7.68 1.63
C PHE A 6 -18.01 -8.45 2.93
N ASP A 7 -17.00 -9.31 2.94
CA ASP A 7 -16.55 -10.01 4.15
C ASP A 7 -15.63 -9.11 4.99
N VAL A 8 -14.89 -8.21 4.33
CA VAL A 8 -14.00 -7.24 4.97
C VAL A 8 -14.14 -5.87 4.32
N VAL A 9 -14.18 -4.82 5.15
CA VAL A 9 -14.10 -3.42 4.71
C VAL A 9 -12.91 -2.78 5.38
N ILE A 10 -11.95 -2.30 4.58
CA ILE A 10 -10.80 -1.54 5.05
C ILE A 10 -11.14 -0.05 4.95
N VAL A 11 -11.07 0.67 6.07
CA VAL A 11 -11.30 2.13 6.12
C VAL A 11 -9.96 2.84 6.21
N GLY A 12 -9.60 3.51 5.12
CA GLY A 12 -8.36 4.27 4.92
C GLY A 12 -7.46 3.65 3.85
N ALA A 13 -7.18 4.38 2.77
CA ALA A 13 -6.26 4.01 1.68
C ALA A 13 -4.84 4.53 1.92
N GLY A 14 -4.39 4.53 3.18
CA GLY A 14 -2.99 4.79 3.53
C GLY A 14 -2.11 3.56 3.29
N ALA A 15 -0.81 3.67 3.61
CA ALA A 15 0.13 2.56 3.48
C ALA A 15 -0.34 1.30 4.23
N ALA A 16 -0.89 1.47 5.44
CA ALA A 16 -1.42 0.36 6.24
C ALA A 16 -2.62 -0.31 5.57
N GLY A 17 -3.63 0.46 5.13
CA GLY A 17 -4.83 -0.10 4.52
C GLY A 17 -4.55 -0.80 3.18
N VAL A 18 -3.70 -0.20 2.34
CA VAL A 18 -3.25 -0.83 1.10
C VAL A 18 -2.49 -2.12 1.40
N GLY A 19 -1.58 -2.12 2.39
CA GLY A 19 -0.86 -3.32 2.82
C GLY A 19 -1.79 -4.43 3.31
N CYS A 20 -2.81 -4.10 4.11
CA CYS A 20 -3.85 -5.05 4.50
C CYS A 20 -4.59 -5.63 3.28
N GLY A 21 -4.93 -4.80 2.30
CA GLY A 21 -5.57 -5.26 1.06
C GLY A 21 -4.69 -6.20 0.24
N VAL A 22 -3.37 -5.95 0.19
CA VAL A 22 -2.41 -6.87 -0.44
C VAL A 22 -2.40 -8.21 0.28
N VAL A 23 -2.31 -8.21 1.61
CA VAL A 23 -2.31 -9.46 2.40
C VAL A 23 -3.61 -10.24 2.22
N LEU A 24 -4.77 -9.57 2.22
CA LEU A 24 -6.06 -10.24 1.97
C LEU A 24 -6.08 -10.91 0.60
N ARG A 25 -5.56 -10.23 -0.43
CA ARG A 25 -5.43 -10.80 -1.76
C ARG A 25 -4.46 -11.98 -1.81
N ASP A 26 -3.32 -11.88 -1.13
CA ASP A 26 -2.33 -12.97 -1.05
C ASP A 26 -2.86 -14.20 -0.29
N LEU A 27 -3.89 -14.03 0.54
CA LEU A 27 -4.60 -15.08 1.26
C LEU A 27 -5.88 -15.56 0.54
N ASP A 28 -6.06 -15.21 -0.74
CA ASP A 28 -7.23 -15.55 -1.56
C ASP A 28 -8.58 -15.07 -0.98
N VAL A 29 -8.57 -14.00 -0.18
CA VAL A 29 -9.80 -13.32 0.24
C VAL A 29 -10.19 -12.32 -0.84
N GLU A 30 -11.21 -12.64 -1.64
CA GLU A 30 -11.60 -11.80 -2.79
C GLU A 30 -12.70 -10.78 -2.46
N ARG A 31 -13.54 -11.06 -1.47
CA ARG A 31 -14.73 -10.26 -1.14
C ARG A 31 -14.42 -9.18 -0.12
N PHE A 32 -13.45 -8.32 -0.42
CA PHE A 32 -13.17 -7.14 0.38
C PHE A 32 -13.20 -5.86 -0.44
N THR A 33 -13.32 -4.74 0.26
CA THR A 33 -13.19 -3.42 -0.35
C THR A 33 -12.36 -2.50 0.54
N LEU A 34 -11.81 -1.46 -0.07
CA LEU A 34 -11.04 -0.44 0.59
C LEU A 34 -11.65 0.93 0.28
N LEU A 35 -11.93 1.71 1.31
CA LEU A 35 -12.58 3.01 1.22
C LEU A 35 -11.68 4.09 1.82
N ASP A 36 -11.55 5.23 1.14
CA ASP A 36 -10.86 6.41 1.69
C ASP A 36 -11.71 7.65 1.44
N GLN A 37 -11.63 8.59 2.37
CA GLN A 37 -12.36 9.85 2.29
C GLN A 37 -11.87 10.77 1.15
N HIS A 38 -10.63 10.62 0.70
CA HIS A 38 -10.02 11.49 -0.31
C HIS A 38 -9.47 10.70 -1.49
N ALA A 39 -8.37 9.97 -1.29
CA ALA A 39 -7.64 9.28 -2.33
C ALA A 39 -6.60 8.33 -1.72
N VAL A 40 -6.14 7.36 -2.52
CA VAL A 40 -5.02 6.50 -2.13
C VAL A 40 -3.79 7.34 -1.81
N GLY A 41 -3.23 7.15 -0.62
CA GLY A 41 -2.05 7.86 -0.16
C GLY A 41 -2.26 9.36 0.08
N ALA A 42 -3.50 9.82 0.30
CA ALA A 42 -3.80 11.25 0.48
C ALA A 42 -2.93 11.95 1.56
N SER A 43 -2.52 11.24 2.61
CA SER A 43 -1.59 11.80 3.61
C SER A 43 -0.21 12.10 3.05
N PHE A 44 0.31 11.27 2.15
CA PHE A 44 1.59 11.52 1.46
C PHE A 44 1.48 12.66 0.44
N GLN A 45 0.33 12.79 -0.24
CA GLN A 45 0.09 13.89 -1.18
C GLN A 45 0.05 15.27 -0.50
N ARG A 46 -0.25 15.31 0.81
CA ARG A 46 -0.27 16.52 1.63
C ARG A 46 1.05 16.80 2.35
N TRP A 47 2.08 15.99 2.11
CA TRP A 47 3.40 16.29 2.66
C TRP A 47 3.94 17.58 2.05
N PRO A 48 4.70 18.37 2.83
CA PRO A 48 5.52 19.45 2.26
C PRO A 48 6.39 18.91 1.12
N GLU A 49 6.65 19.72 0.10
CA GLU A 49 7.39 19.31 -1.10
C GLU A 49 8.80 18.80 -0.79
N GLU A 50 9.39 19.22 0.33
CA GLU A 50 10.73 18.83 0.78
C GLU A 50 10.74 17.53 1.59
N LEU A 51 9.58 17.09 2.11
CA LEU A 51 9.55 15.95 3.03
C LEU A 51 9.87 14.64 2.29
N ARG A 52 10.77 13.86 2.87
CA ARG A 52 11.20 12.55 2.35
C ARG A 52 11.12 11.50 3.46
N LEU A 53 11.05 10.24 3.06
CA LEU A 53 11.16 9.11 3.99
C LEU A 53 12.57 9.08 4.59
N LEU A 54 12.66 8.87 5.91
CA LEU A 54 13.95 8.73 6.61
C LEU A 54 14.58 7.35 6.37
N THR A 55 13.73 6.32 6.26
CA THR A 55 14.14 4.95 6.00
C THR A 55 14.49 4.79 4.52
N PRO A 56 15.69 4.26 4.17
CA PRO A 56 16.05 4.05 2.78
C PRO A 56 15.22 2.91 2.16
N SER A 57 14.89 3.04 0.88
CA SER A 57 14.38 1.92 0.09
C SER A 57 15.53 1.20 -0.60
N PHE A 58 15.57 -0.12 -0.45
CA PHE A 58 16.55 -0.99 -1.09
C PHE A 58 15.87 -2.25 -1.62
N PRO A 59 16.11 -2.69 -2.87
CA PRO A 59 15.40 -3.80 -3.49
C PRO A 59 15.98 -5.16 -3.04
N SER A 60 16.00 -5.41 -1.72
CA SER A 60 16.50 -6.67 -1.14
C SER A 60 15.49 -7.82 -1.18
N ASN A 61 14.32 -7.64 -1.79
CA ASN A 61 13.25 -8.64 -1.78
C ASN A 61 13.74 -9.99 -2.36
N ALA A 62 14.63 -9.96 -3.36
CA ALA A 62 15.25 -11.16 -3.95
C ALA A 62 16.15 -11.94 -2.96
N PHE A 63 16.58 -11.29 -1.88
CA PHE A 63 17.41 -11.86 -0.82
C PHE A 63 16.60 -12.14 0.47
N GLY A 64 15.27 -12.16 0.37
CA GLY A 64 14.38 -12.48 1.49
C GLY A 64 14.17 -11.35 2.50
N VAL A 65 14.63 -10.13 2.20
CA VAL A 65 14.43 -8.95 3.07
C VAL A 65 13.56 -7.95 2.35
N LEU A 66 12.39 -7.63 2.92
CA LEU A 66 11.46 -6.66 2.35
C LEU A 66 12.05 -5.23 2.41
N ASP A 67 11.92 -4.49 1.31
CA ASP A 67 12.14 -3.04 1.26
C ASP A 67 11.31 -2.35 2.36
N LEU A 68 11.96 -1.56 3.22
CA LEU A 68 11.32 -0.94 4.40
C LEU A 68 10.13 -0.05 4.06
N ASN A 69 10.08 0.52 2.86
CA ASN A 69 8.97 1.37 2.43
C ASN A 69 8.01 0.67 1.46
N ALA A 70 8.14 -0.65 1.27
CA ALA A 70 7.20 -1.45 0.52
C ALA A 70 5.99 -1.85 1.39
N PHE A 71 4.82 -1.90 0.77
CA PHE A 71 3.59 -2.38 1.41
C PHE A 71 3.22 -3.82 1.00
N GLY A 72 4.13 -4.52 0.30
CA GLY A 72 3.95 -5.90 -0.15
C GLY A 72 5.20 -6.46 -0.83
N LEU A 73 5.30 -7.79 -0.94
CA LEU A 73 6.47 -8.50 -1.47
C LEU A 73 6.85 -8.09 -2.91
N SER A 74 5.84 -7.74 -3.73
CA SER A 74 6.02 -7.27 -5.10
C SER A 74 6.14 -5.75 -5.25
N ALA A 75 6.01 -4.98 -4.17
CA ALA A 75 5.82 -3.53 -4.19
C ALA A 75 7.03 -2.73 -3.68
N SER A 76 8.27 -3.09 -4.08
CA SER A 76 9.47 -2.32 -3.71
C SER A 76 9.51 -0.95 -4.39
N ARG A 77 9.64 0.12 -3.59
CA ARG A 77 9.75 1.51 -4.11
C ARG A 77 11.10 1.78 -4.77
N ALA A 78 12.14 0.99 -4.47
CA ALA A 78 13.41 1.08 -5.17
C ALA A 78 13.29 0.78 -6.68
N PHE A 79 12.29 0.00 -7.11
CA PHE A 79 12.01 -0.21 -8.54
C PHE A 79 11.22 0.95 -9.18
N SER A 80 10.45 1.70 -8.39
CA SER A 80 9.62 2.83 -8.86
C SER A 80 10.35 4.18 -8.93
N LEU A 81 11.51 4.33 -8.29
CA LEU A 81 12.31 5.57 -8.28
C LEU A 81 13.14 5.82 -9.57
N ARG A 82 12.91 5.06 -10.65
CA ARG A 82 13.62 5.23 -11.93
C ARG A 82 12.99 6.24 -12.91
N CYS A 83 11.97 6.98 -12.50
CA CYS A 83 11.45 8.13 -13.25
C CYS A 83 11.08 9.25 -12.28
N ALA A 84 12.04 10.14 -12.00
CA ALA A 84 11.83 11.51 -11.56
C ALA A 84 12.87 12.39 -12.27
#